data_AF-M4RC85-F1
#
_entry.id   AF-M4RC85-F1
#
_cell.length_a   1.000
_cell.length_b   1.000
_cell.length_c   1.000
_cell.angle_alpha   90.00
_cell.angle_beta   90.00
_cell.angle_gamma   90.00
#
_symmetry.space_group_name_H-M   'P 1'
#
loop_
_entity.id
_entity.type
_entity.pdbx_description
1 polymer ?
#
loop_
_entity_poly.entity_id
_entity_poly.type
_entity_poly.pdbx_seq_one_letter_code
_entity_poly.pdbx_strand_id
1 'polypeptide(L)'
;MSLTIGIVGLPNVGKSTMFNALTRNNVLAENYPFATIEPNTGIVPLPDDRLPVLAKLVHTEKIVPATVTFVDIAGIVKGASEGEGLGNKFLANIREADAICEVVRAFEDDDIVHVNGKVDPADDIDTINTELILADLQTIENALPKLEKELRGKKVTPEYVNAVNEAKKILEAGETIDHAAQAGKINKDDIYDLHLLTAKPFIYVFNVDDAELSNEQLRKKLTDLVAPAKAIFLNAQFEADLTELDEADAREMLEDAGLKESGLDQLARVGFDILGLQTFLTAGEKEVRAWQIHKGWTAPQAAGVIHTDFERGFIKAEIVSYDDFVAANGSMNTIKEEGKLRLEGRDYVMQDGDIVEFKFNVSK
;
A
#
# COMPACT_ATOMS: atom_id res chain seq x y z
N MET A 1 1.12 14.31 2.75
CA MET A 1 0.21 13.34 3.38
C MET A 1 0.78 11.97 3.15
N SER A 2 0.69 11.08 4.13
CA SER A 2 1.06 9.67 3.93
C SER A 2 0.10 9.05 2.92
N LEU A 3 0.61 8.19 2.05
CA LEU A 3 -0.24 7.40 1.18
C LEU A 3 -1.04 6.39 2.01
N THR A 4 -2.26 6.13 1.61
CA THR A 4 -3.21 5.29 2.36
C THR A 4 -3.80 4.16 1.51
N ILE A 5 -4.09 3.04 2.16
CA ILE A 5 -4.74 1.88 1.55
C ILE A 5 -6.12 1.71 2.17
N GLY A 6 -7.17 1.83 1.36
CA GLY A 6 -8.55 1.65 1.80
C GLY A 6 -8.95 0.18 1.82
N ILE A 7 -9.32 -0.34 2.98
CA ILE A 7 -9.78 -1.72 3.13
C ILE A 7 -11.29 -1.77 2.87
N VAL A 8 -11.68 -2.51 1.82
CA VAL A 8 -13.08 -2.74 1.42
C VAL A 8 -13.39 -4.22 1.48
N GLY A 9 -14.67 -4.56 1.46
CA GLY A 9 -15.14 -5.94 1.48
C GLY A 9 -16.64 -5.99 1.76
N LEU A 10 -17.28 -7.08 1.37
CA LEU A 10 -18.68 -7.31 1.70
C LEU A 10 -18.86 -7.55 3.21
N PRO A 11 -20.08 -7.42 3.74
CA PRO A 11 -20.38 -7.86 5.10
C PRO A 11 -19.94 -9.31 5.37
N ASN A 12 -19.44 -9.57 6.58
CA ASN A 12 -19.06 -10.91 7.07
C ASN A 12 -17.90 -11.61 6.34
N VAL A 13 -17.03 -10.87 5.63
CA VAL A 13 -15.83 -11.43 4.98
C VAL A 13 -14.60 -11.52 5.89
N GLY A 14 -14.68 -11.02 7.13
CA GLY A 14 -13.55 -10.95 8.08
C GLY A 14 -12.78 -9.63 8.05
N LYS A 15 -13.24 -8.62 7.30
CA LYS A 15 -12.61 -7.28 7.20
C LYS A 15 -12.31 -6.64 8.55
N SER A 16 -13.29 -6.60 9.46
CA SER A 16 -13.11 -5.97 10.78
C SER A 16 -12.14 -6.75 11.67
N THR A 17 -12.14 -8.08 11.60
CA THR A 17 -11.17 -8.93 12.32
C THR A 17 -9.75 -8.65 11.82
N MET A 18 -9.56 -8.65 10.50
CA MET A 18 -8.28 -8.35 9.87
C MET A 18 -7.79 -6.93 10.19
N PHE A 19 -8.67 -5.92 10.12
CA PHE A 19 -8.32 -4.54 10.47
C PHE A 19 -7.95 -4.38 11.95
N ASN A 20 -8.67 -5.07 12.84
CA ASN A 20 -8.33 -5.06 14.26
C ASN A 20 -6.97 -5.71 14.53
N ALA A 21 -6.65 -6.82 13.87
CA ALA A 21 -5.34 -7.45 13.95
C ALA A 21 -4.23 -6.51 13.44
N LEU A 22 -4.44 -5.86 12.27
CA LEU A 22 -3.51 -4.85 11.73
C LEU A 22 -3.27 -3.69 12.72
N THR A 23 -4.33 -3.22 13.39
CA THR A 23 -4.21 -2.06 14.29
C THR A 23 -3.68 -2.40 15.68
N ARG A 24 -3.85 -3.63 16.16
CA ARG A 24 -3.32 -4.09 17.45
C ARG A 24 -1.82 -4.33 17.45
N ASN A 25 -1.23 -4.63 16.30
CA ASN A 25 0.23 -4.63 16.12
C ASN A 25 0.88 -3.23 16.31
N ASN A 26 0.11 -2.18 16.55
CA ASN A 26 0.62 -0.81 16.66
C ASN A 26 0.99 -0.42 18.09
N VAL A 27 2.25 -0.71 18.45
CA VAL A 27 2.92 -0.14 19.65
C VAL A 27 3.35 1.33 19.42
N LEU A 28 3.19 1.88 18.21
CA LEU A 28 3.82 3.14 17.77
C LEU A 28 2.99 4.42 17.96
N ALA A 29 1.81 4.38 18.58
CA ALA A 29 0.98 5.57 18.79
C ALA A 29 1.70 6.71 19.55
N GLU A 30 2.71 6.37 20.37
CA GLU A 30 3.50 7.37 21.11
C GLU A 30 4.49 8.16 20.24
N ASN A 31 4.89 7.64 19.06
CA ASN A 31 5.94 8.22 18.23
C ASN A 31 5.44 9.18 17.13
N TYR A 32 4.12 9.29 16.93
CA TYR A 32 3.50 10.16 15.92
C TYR A 32 2.55 11.20 16.56
N PRO A 33 3.06 12.17 17.35
CA PRO A 33 2.27 13.09 18.18
C PRO A 33 1.37 14.09 17.42
N PHE A 34 1.39 14.06 16.08
CA PHE A 34 0.59 14.93 15.21
C PHE A 34 -0.39 14.16 14.31
N ALA A 35 -0.44 12.83 14.39
CA ALA A 35 -1.45 12.06 13.66
C ALA A 35 -2.79 12.19 14.38
N THR A 36 -3.80 12.76 13.71
CA THR A 36 -5.19 12.55 14.14
C THR A 36 -5.49 11.07 13.94
N ILE A 37 -5.59 10.31 15.02
CA ILE A 37 -6.02 8.91 14.95
C ILE A 37 -7.52 8.93 14.68
N GLU A 38 -7.88 8.92 13.41
CA GLU A 38 -9.24 8.59 13.01
C GLU A 38 -9.53 7.15 13.46
N PRO A 39 -10.71 6.87 14.04
CA PRO A 39 -11.01 5.57 14.65
C PRO A 39 -10.92 4.40 13.66
N ASN A 40 -10.93 4.69 12.36
CA ASN A 40 -10.86 3.72 11.29
C ASN A 40 -9.50 3.75 10.57
N THR A 41 -8.44 4.30 11.16
CA THR A 41 -7.11 4.37 10.54
C THR A 41 -6.07 3.62 11.36
N GLY A 42 -5.33 2.72 10.70
CA GLY A 42 -4.25 1.92 11.28
C GLY A 42 -2.91 2.24 10.62
N ILE A 43 -1.87 2.47 11.41
CA ILE A 43 -0.50 2.73 10.92
C ILE A 43 0.37 1.53 11.23
N VAL A 44 0.61 0.67 10.25
CA VAL A 44 1.29 -0.62 10.43
C VAL A 44 2.78 -0.47 10.12
N PRO A 45 3.69 -0.90 11.02
CA PRO A 45 5.11 -0.93 10.73
C PRO A 45 5.42 -1.93 9.61
N LEU A 46 6.32 -1.56 8.71
CA LEU A 46 6.83 -2.45 7.67
C LEU A 46 7.91 -3.35 8.29
N PRO A 47 7.76 -4.68 8.23
CA PRO A 47 8.80 -5.62 8.64
C PRO A 47 10.05 -5.43 7.77
N ASP A 48 11.19 -5.21 8.42
CA ASP A 48 12.47 -4.97 7.75
C ASP A 48 13.64 -5.56 8.56
N ASP A 49 14.09 -6.75 8.13
CA ASP A 49 15.19 -7.50 8.75
C ASP A 49 16.51 -6.73 8.76
N ARG A 50 16.65 -5.68 7.92
CA ARG A 50 17.85 -4.85 7.88
C ARG A 50 18.00 -4.04 9.17
N LEU A 51 16.91 -3.56 9.76
CA LEU A 51 16.96 -2.63 10.89
C LEU A 51 17.54 -3.26 12.16
N PRO A 52 17.12 -4.47 12.60
CA PRO A 52 17.74 -5.12 13.76
C PRO A 52 19.23 -5.42 13.57
N VAL A 53 19.66 -5.74 12.34
CA VAL A 53 21.07 -5.95 12.03
C VAL A 53 21.86 -4.65 12.16
N LEU A 54 21.37 -3.57 11.55
CA LEU A 54 22.01 -2.25 11.67
C LEU A 54 22.06 -1.80 13.13
N ALA A 55 20.99 -1.98 13.88
CA ALA A 55 20.89 -1.54 15.27
C ALA A 55 21.96 -2.22 16.15
N LYS A 56 22.21 -3.51 15.94
CA LYS A 56 23.31 -4.24 16.59
C LYS A 56 24.68 -3.69 16.20
N LEU A 57 24.90 -3.37 14.92
CA LEU A 57 26.18 -2.84 14.41
C LEU A 57 26.50 -1.45 14.94
N VAL A 58 25.50 -0.57 15.08
CA VAL A 58 25.67 0.79 15.60
C VAL A 58 25.38 0.93 17.09
N HIS A 59 25.15 -0.19 17.78
CA HIS A 59 24.92 -0.26 19.23
C HIS A 59 23.75 0.60 19.73
N THR A 60 22.62 0.55 19.04
CA THR A 60 21.38 1.24 19.45
C THR A 60 20.25 0.25 19.69
N GLU A 61 19.39 0.57 20.64
CA GLU A 61 18.14 -0.17 20.90
C GLU A 61 16.94 0.50 20.21
N LYS A 62 17.12 1.72 19.69
CA LYS A 62 16.04 2.49 19.08
C LYS A 62 15.96 2.19 17.57
N ILE A 63 14.97 1.38 17.20
CA ILE A 63 14.61 1.07 15.81
C ILE A 63 13.32 1.80 15.45
N VAL A 64 13.31 2.46 14.30
CA VAL A 64 12.13 3.15 13.76
C VAL A 64 11.85 2.62 12.35
N PRO A 65 10.89 1.69 12.17
CA PRO A 65 10.55 1.17 10.85
C PRO A 65 9.78 2.21 10.01
N ALA A 66 9.77 2.00 8.69
CA ALA A 66 8.82 2.66 7.81
C ALA A 66 7.40 2.15 8.10
N THR A 67 6.38 2.90 7.71
CA THR A 67 4.98 2.51 8.00
C THR A 67 4.11 2.60 6.75
N VAL A 68 3.04 1.80 6.76
CA VAL A 68 1.93 1.86 5.79
C VAL A 68 0.66 2.25 6.53
N THR A 69 -0.13 3.14 5.94
CA THR A 69 -1.40 3.56 6.53
C THR A 69 -2.55 2.82 5.87
N PHE A 70 -3.34 2.11 6.66
CA PHE A 70 -4.56 1.44 6.24
C PHE A 70 -5.77 2.18 6.80
N VAL A 71 -6.85 2.27 6.02
CA VAL A 71 -8.10 2.89 6.44
C VAL A 71 -9.22 1.87 6.29
N ASP A 72 -9.93 1.57 7.37
CA ASP A 72 -11.12 0.74 7.33
C ASP A 72 -12.28 1.51 6.69
N ILE A 73 -12.67 1.08 5.50
CA ILE A 73 -13.81 1.66 4.81
C ILE A 73 -15.04 0.84 5.21
N ALA A 74 -16.09 1.52 5.68
CA ALA A 74 -17.33 0.87 6.09
C ALA A 74 -17.85 -0.06 4.99
N GLY A 75 -18.38 -1.23 5.37
CA GLY A 75 -18.77 -2.26 4.39
C GLY A 75 -19.81 -1.78 3.38
N ILE A 76 -19.71 -2.29 2.14
CA ILE A 76 -20.67 -2.00 1.07
C ILE A 76 -22.07 -2.47 1.46
N VAL A 77 -23.05 -1.63 1.18
CA VAL A 77 -24.45 -2.05 0.99
C VAL A 77 -24.72 -1.95 -0.50
N LYS A 78 -25.24 -3.03 -1.12
CA LYS A 78 -25.64 -3.02 -2.54
C LYS A 78 -26.48 -1.77 -2.84
N GLY A 79 -26.24 -1.13 -3.99
CA GLY A 79 -26.85 0.15 -4.37
C GLY A 79 -26.08 1.37 -3.87
N ALA A 80 -24.77 1.25 -3.65
CA ALA A 80 -23.94 2.38 -3.22
C ALA A 80 -23.89 3.50 -4.28
N SER A 81 -23.96 3.13 -5.56
CA SER A 81 -24.00 4.05 -6.69
C SER A 81 -25.36 4.71 -6.95
N GLU A 82 -26.46 4.25 -6.32
CA GLU A 82 -27.82 4.79 -6.57
C GLU A 82 -28.08 6.14 -5.88
N GLY A 83 -27.12 6.64 -5.09
CA GLY A 83 -27.10 8.02 -4.60
C GLY A 83 -27.85 8.29 -3.29
N GLU A 84 -28.41 7.28 -2.62
CA GLU A 84 -29.08 7.43 -1.32
C GLU A 84 -28.18 7.03 -0.14
N GLY A 85 -28.02 7.93 0.84
CA GLY A 85 -27.54 7.58 2.19
C GLY A 85 -26.07 7.15 2.30
N LEU A 86 -25.83 5.94 2.82
CA LEU A 86 -24.51 5.42 3.23
C LEU A 86 -23.55 5.15 2.05
N GLY A 87 -24.07 4.88 0.85
CA GLY A 87 -23.27 4.53 -0.34
C GLY A 87 -22.32 5.63 -0.81
N ASN A 88 -22.78 6.89 -0.80
CA ASN A 88 -21.93 8.02 -1.17
C ASN A 88 -20.79 8.27 -0.17
N LYS A 89 -21.02 7.98 1.13
CA LYS A 89 -19.95 8.08 2.14
C LYS A 89 -18.89 7.00 1.95
N PHE A 90 -19.32 5.80 1.56
CA PHE A 90 -18.41 4.72 1.19
C PHE A 90 -17.50 5.12 0.02
N LEU A 91 -18.08 5.60 -1.09
CA LEU A 91 -17.32 6.02 -2.27
C LEU A 91 -16.42 7.23 -1.98
N ALA A 92 -16.84 8.14 -1.09
CA ALA A 92 -16.02 9.27 -0.66
C ALA A 92 -14.75 8.83 0.06
N ASN A 93 -14.86 7.87 0.99
CA ASN A 93 -13.70 7.34 1.72
C ASN A 93 -12.72 6.60 0.78
N ILE A 94 -13.22 5.86 -0.22
CA ILE A 94 -12.34 5.23 -1.23
C ILE A 94 -11.64 6.30 -2.06
N ARG A 95 -12.31 7.40 -2.38
CA ARG A 95 -11.74 8.47 -3.20
C ARG A 95 -10.50 9.08 -2.55
N GLU A 96 -10.49 9.16 -1.22
CA GLU A 96 -9.38 9.66 -0.40
C GLU A 96 -8.21 8.65 -0.27
N ALA A 97 -8.47 7.36 -0.48
CA ALA A 97 -7.43 6.33 -0.46
C ALA A 97 -6.56 6.33 -1.73
N ASP A 98 -5.31 5.88 -1.66
CA ASP A 98 -4.41 5.81 -2.82
C ASP A 98 -4.41 4.43 -3.49
N ALA A 99 -4.74 3.38 -2.73
CA ALA A 99 -4.92 2.01 -3.20
C ALA A 99 -6.13 1.36 -2.52
N ILE A 100 -6.65 0.28 -3.12
CA ILE A 100 -7.78 -0.49 -2.60
C ILE A 100 -7.29 -1.88 -2.17
N CYS A 101 -7.60 -2.26 -0.94
CA CYS A 101 -7.40 -3.60 -0.42
C CYS A 101 -8.78 -4.26 -0.25
N GLU A 102 -9.13 -5.18 -1.14
CA GLU A 102 -10.42 -5.86 -1.12
C GLU A 102 -10.33 -7.20 -0.39
N VAL A 103 -11.04 -7.31 0.74
CA VAL A 103 -11.14 -8.54 1.51
C VAL A 103 -12.27 -9.38 0.96
N VAL A 104 -11.94 -10.59 0.52
CA VAL A 104 -12.85 -11.53 -0.11
C VAL A 104 -12.94 -12.79 0.74
N ARG A 105 -14.17 -13.24 1.03
CA ARG A 105 -14.38 -14.48 1.80
C ARG A 105 -14.09 -15.69 0.92
N ALA A 106 -13.18 -16.53 1.36
CA ALA A 106 -12.82 -17.79 0.71
C ALA A 106 -12.77 -18.97 1.71
N PHE A 107 -13.52 -18.86 2.81
CA PHE A 107 -13.75 -19.90 3.82
C PHE A 107 -15.24 -20.24 3.95
N GLU A 108 -15.55 -21.49 4.29
CA GLU A 108 -16.92 -21.94 4.58
C GLU A 108 -17.15 -22.01 6.09
N ASP A 109 -18.24 -21.40 6.56
CA ASP A 109 -18.63 -21.44 7.97
C ASP A 109 -20.17 -21.40 8.03
N ASP A 110 -20.76 -22.47 8.58
CA ASP A 110 -22.21 -22.68 8.70
C ASP A 110 -22.87 -21.66 9.65
N ASP A 111 -22.11 -21.07 10.58
CA ASP A 111 -22.62 -20.07 11.53
C ASP A 111 -22.59 -18.65 10.95
N ILE A 112 -21.91 -18.42 9.82
CA ILE A 112 -21.73 -17.10 9.22
C ILE A 112 -22.50 -16.98 7.90
N VAL A 113 -23.62 -16.25 7.95
CA VAL A 113 -24.46 -15.98 6.78
C VAL A 113 -23.74 -15.12 5.75
N HIS A 114 -23.66 -15.63 4.52
CA HIS A 114 -23.17 -14.90 3.36
C HIS A 114 -24.25 -13.99 2.75
N VAL A 115 -23.88 -12.81 2.28
CA VAL A 115 -24.84 -11.81 1.72
C VAL A 115 -25.61 -12.37 0.52
N ASN A 116 -24.96 -13.20 -0.29
CA ASN A 116 -25.55 -13.86 -1.45
C ASN A 116 -26.08 -15.28 -1.15
N GLY A 117 -26.09 -15.71 0.12
CA GLY A 117 -26.55 -17.03 0.55
C GLY A 117 -25.59 -18.20 0.26
N LYS A 118 -24.57 -17.99 -0.57
CA LYS A 118 -23.45 -18.92 -0.83
C LYS A 118 -22.16 -18.13 -0.93
N VAL A 119 -21.05 -18.69 -0.41
CA VAL A 119 -19.71 -18.14 -0.58
C VAL A 119 -19.27 -18.34 -2.04
N ASP A 120 -19.02 -17.24 -2.75
CA ASP A 120 -18.47 -17.26 -4.10
C ASP A 120 -17.54 -16.05 -4.27
N PRO A 121 -16.21 -16.24 -4.18
CA PRO A 121 -15.24 -15.15 -4.29
C PRO A 121 -15.36 -14.33 -5.59
N ALA A 122 -15.79 -14.95 -6.70
CA ALA A 122 -15.93 -14.24 -7.97
C ALA A 122 -17.13 -13.29 -7.94
N ASP A 123 -18.28 -13.78 -7.46
CA ASP A 123 -19.49 -12.96 -7.34
C ASP A 123 -19.30 -11.79 -6.36
N ASP A 124 -18.50 -12.00 -5.30
CA ASP A 124 -18.18 -10.96 -4.32
C ASP A 124 -17.37 -9.82 -4.94
N ILE A 125 -16.31 -10.19 -5.67
CA ILE A 125 -15.45 -9.25 -6.40
C ILE A 125 -16.27 -8.50 -7.44
N ASP A 126 -17.10 -9.20 -8.22
CA ASP A 126 -17.96 -8.59 -9.23
C ASP A 126 -18.97 -7.61 -8.61
N THR A 127 -19.48 -7.91 -7.41
CA THR A 127 -20.39 -7.01 -6.69
C THR A 127 -19.69 -5.68 -6.37
N ILE A 128 -18.47 -5.72 -5.82
CA ILE A 128 -17.73 -4.51 -5.47
C ILE A 128 -17.29 -3.75 -6.73
N ASN A 129 -16.71 -4.45 -7.71
CA ASN A 129 -16.28 -3.87 -8.97
C ASN A 129 -17.44 -3.15 -9.68
N THR A 130 -18.63 -3.77 -9.72
CA THR A 130 -19.81 -3.16 -10.36
C THR A 130 -20.15 -1.81 -9.73
N GLU A 131 -20.18 -1.70 -8.40
CA GLU A 131 -20.49 -0.45 -7.71
C GLU A 131 -19.44 0.65 -7.99
N LEU A 132 -18.15 0.29 -8.02
CA LEU A 132 -17.07 1.22 -8.35
C LEU A 132 -17.14 1.69 -9.81
N ILE A 133 -17.41 0.76 -10.73
CA ILE A 133 -17.56 1.01 -12.17
C ILE A 133 -18.73 1.96 -12.42
N LEU A 134 -19.88 1.72 -11.78
CA LEU A 134 -21.07 2.58 -11.93
C LEU A 134 -20.80 4.00 -11.45
N ALA A 135 -20.08 4.17 -10.33
CA ALA A 135 -19.68 5.47 -9.82
C ALA A 135 -18.71 6.22 -10.78
N ASP A 136 -17.79 5.50 -11.41
CA ASP A 136 -16.86 6.06 -12.38
C ASP A 136 -17.54 6.39 -13.72
N LEU A 137 -18.48 5.56 -14.18
CA LEU A 137 -19.32 5.86 -15.33
C LEU A 137 -20.11 7.15 -15.10
N GLN A 138 -20.74 7.31 -13.94
CA GLN A 138 -21.43 8.55 -13.59
C GLN A 138 -20.48 9.76 -13.60
N THR A 139 -19.25 9.60 -13.11
CA THR A 139 -18.21 10.65 -13.15
C THR A 139 -17.90 11.06 -14.59
N ILE A 140 -17.67 10.08 -15.47
CA ILE A 140 -17.35 10.32 -16.88
C ILE A 140 -18.54 10.93 -17.63
N GLU A 141 -19.75 10.44 -17.41
CA GLU A 141 -20.96 10.95 -18.08
C GLU A 141 -21.28 12.39 -17.71
N ASN A 142 -20.99 12.80 -16.48
CA ASN A 142 -21.10 14.18 -16.05
C ASN A 142 -20.00 15.07 -16.66
N ALA A 143 -18.78 14.54 -16.83
CA ALA A 143 -17.64 15.30 -17.35
C ALA A 143 -17.66 15.47 -18.88
N LEU A 144 -18.02 14.43 -19.64
CA LEU A 144 -17.93 14.37 -21.10
C LEU A 144 -18.60 15.56 -21.82
N PRO A 145 -19.85 15.97 -21.50
CA PRO A 145 -20.50 17.10 -22.18
C PRO A 145 -19.76 18.42 -22.01
N LYS A 146 -19.06 18.61 -20.88
CA LYS A 146 -18.22 19.79 -20.64
C LYS A 146 -16.92 19.68 -21.45
N LEU A 147 -16.26 18.52 -21.40
CA LEU A 147 -15.02 18.26 -22.13
C LEU A 147 -15.19 18.41 -23.64
N GLU A 148 -16.30 17.96 -24.22
CA GLU A 148 -16.60 18.15 -25.64
C GLU A 148 -16.75 19.63 -26.03
N LYS A 149 -17.37 20.44 -25.17
CA LYS A 149 -17.47 21.90 -25.38
C LYS A 149 -16.10 22.55 -25.29
N GLU A 150 -15.29 22.14 -24.31
CA GLU A 150 -13.93 22.63 -24.12
C GLU A 150 -13.01 22.23 -25.29
N LEU A 151 -13.21 21.05 -25.88
CA LEU A 151 -12.50 20.59 -27.07
C LEU A 151 -12.81 21.47 -28.29
N ARG A 152 -14.08 21.80 -28.54
CA ARG A 152 -14.47 22.75 -29.60
C ARG A 152 -13.86 24.13 -29.36
N GLY A 153 -13.72 24.52 -28.09
CA GLY A 153 -13.05 25.74 -27.65
C GLY A 153 -11.51 25.63 -27.60
N LYS A 154 -10.92 24.49 -27.99
CA LYS A 154 -9.47 24.19 -27.94
C LYS A 154 -8.82 24.39 -26.56
N LYS A 155 -9.59 24.19 -25.48
CA LYS A 155 -9.12 24.27 -24.09
C LYS A 155 -8.59 22.93 -23.58
N VAL A 156 -9.06 21.83 -24.16
CA VAL A 156 -8.56 20.47 -23.93
C VAL A 156 -8.16 19.85 -25.26
N THR A 157 -7.31 18.82 -25.21
CA THR A 157 -6.80 18.14 -26.39
C THR A 157 -7.78 17.06 -26.89
N PRO A 158 -7.80 16.75 -28.20
CA PRO A 158 -8.54 15.60 -28.72
C PRO A 158 -8.12 14.28 -28.08
N GLU A 159 -6.83 14.13 -27.78
CA GLU A 159 -6.25 12.95 -27.15
C GLU A 159 -6.86 12.67 -25.78
N TYR A 160 -7.02 13.71 -24.94
CA TYR A 160 -7.65 13.58 -23.63
C TYR A 160 -9.10 13.10 -23.76
N VAL A 161 -9.90 13.73 -24.62
CA VAL A 161 -11.31 13.35 -24.83
C VAL A 161 -11.43 11.93 -25.38
N ASN A 162 -10.50 11.50 -26.25
CA ASN A 162 -10.46 10.13 -26.74
C ASN A 162 -10.13 9.13 -25.61
N ALA A 163 -9.17 9.46 -24.74
CA ALA A 163 -8.84 8.63 -23.58
C ALA A 163 -10.02 8.49 -22.61
N VAL A 164 -10.77 9.57 -22.35
CA VAL A 164 -11.98 9.53 -21.52
C VAL A 164 -13.08 8.67 -22.16
N ASN A 165 -13.26 8.75 -23.49
CA ASN A 165 -14.20 7.88 -24.20
C ASN A 165 -13.77 6.41 -24.18
N GLU A 166 -12.47 6.13 -24.23
CA GLU A 166 -11.96 4.76 -24.12
C GLU A 166 -12.16 4.20 -22.71
N ALA A 167 -11.86 4.99 -21.67
CA ALA A 167 -12.17 4.66 -20.29
C ALA A 167 -13.66 4.32 -20.11
N LYS A 168 -14.55 5.11 -20.71
CA LYS A 168 -16.00 4.83 -20.71
C LYS A 168 -16.32 3.43 -21.25
N LYS A 169 -15.79 3.07 -22.42
CA LYS A 169 -16.05 1.75 -23.03
C LYS A 169 -15.54 0.59 -22.18
N ILE A 170 -14.37 0.75 -21.57
CA ILE A 170 -13.78 -0.26 -20.67
C ILE A 170 -14.73 -0.52 -19.49
N LEU A 171 -15.21 0.56 -18.86
CA LEU A 171 -16.15 0.49 -17.75
C LEU A 171 -17.51 -0.08 -18.16
N GLU A 172 -18.05 0.31 -19.33
CA GLU A 172 -19.29 -0.26 -19.88
C GLU A 172 -19.19 -1.77 -20.17
N ALA A 173 -17.97 -2.28 -20.40
CA ALA A 173 -17.72 -3.71 -20.56
C ALA A 173 -17.58 -4.47 -19.23
N GLY A 174 -17.69 -3.79 -18.09
CA GLY A 174 -17.55 -4.38 -16.75
C GLY A 174 -16.10 -4.55 -16.28
N GLU A 175 -15.13 -3.94 -16.96
CA GLU A 175 -13.71 -4.04 -16.60
C GLU A 175 -13.25 -2.77 -15.85
N THR A 176 -12.47 -2.93 -14.78
CA THR A 176 -11.89 -1.81 -14.03
C THR A 176 -10.75 -1.15 -14.81
N ILE A 177 -10.53 0.16 -14.60
CA ILE A 177 -9.46 0.90 -15.29
C ILE A 177 -8.07 0.35 -14.94
N ASP A 178 -7.83 -0.03 -13.69
CA ASP A 178 -6.54 -0.58 -13.26
C ASP A 178 -6.22 -1.91 -13.96
N HIS A 179 -7.19 -2.82 -14.02
CA HIS A 179 -7.03 -4.09 -14.75
C HIS A 179 -6.76 -3.86 -16.24
N ALA A 180 -7.53 -2.98 -16.87
CA ALA A 180 -7.34 -2.64 -18.29
C ALA A 180 -5.98 -1.98 -18.55
N ALA A 181 -5.50 -1.13 -17.64
CA ALA A 181 -4.20 -0.48 -17.75
C ALA A 181 -3.04 -1.48 -17.63
N GLN A 182 -3.12 -2.43 -16.70
CA GLN A 182 -2.13 -3.50 -16.58
C GLN A 182 -2.09 -4.40 -17.82
N ALA A 183 -3.22 -4.55 -18.53
CA ALA A 183 -3.30 -5.22 -19.83
C ALA A 183 -2.85 -4.35 -21.02
N GLY A 184 -2.42 -3.11 -20.78
CA GLY A 184 -1.96 -2.17 -21.82
C GLY A 184 -3.09 -1.60 -22.68
N LYS A 185 -4.35 -1.69 -22.26
CA LYS A 185 -5.51 -1.18 -23.00
C LYS A 185 -5.69 0.34 -22.84
N ILE A 186 -5.22 0.92 -21.74
CA ILE A 186 -5.31 2.35 -21.44
C ILE A 186 -4.13 2.81 -20.58
N ASN A 187 -3.70 4.06 -20.74
CA ASN A 187 -2.74 4.69 -19.83
C ASN A 187 -3.50 5.51 -18.77
N LYS A 188 -3.26 5.24 -17.48
CA LYS A 188 -3.94 5.91 -16.37
C LYS A 188 -3.62 7.41 -16.30
N ASP A 189 -2.42 7.81 -16.71
CA ASP A 189 -2.00 9.21 -16.71
C ASP A 189 -2.86 10.06 -17.66
N ASP A 190 -3.37 9.47 -18.74
CA ASP A 190 -4.20 10.16 -19.73
C ASP A 190 -5.59 10.52 -19.18
N ILE A 191 -6.00 9.95 -18.04
CA ILE A 191 -7.31 10.18 -17.40
C ILE A 191 -7.19 10.54 -15.91
N TYR A 192 -5.98 10.87 -15.46
CA TYR A 192 -5.68 11.11 -14.04
C TYR A 192 -6.58 12.17 -13.39
N ASP A 193 -6.88 13.24 -14.13
CA ASP A 193 -7.70 14.38 -13.67
C ASP A 193 -9.16 14.00 -13.33
N LEU A 194 -9.64 12.85 -13.78
CA LEU A 194 -10.98 12.35 -13.42
C LEU A 194 -11.01 11.70 -12.03
N HIS A 195 -9.85 11.35 -11.46
CA HIS A 195 -9.73 10.68 -10.17
C HIS A 195 -10.69 9.48 -10.03
N LEU A 196 -10.73 8.64 -11.08
CA LEU A 196 -11.57 7.44 -11.13
C LEU A 196 -11.18 6.45 -10.03
N LEU A 197 -12.17 5.88 -9.37
CA LEU A 197 -11.98 4.93 -8.26
C LEU A 197 -11.31 3.64 -8.75
N THR A 198 -11.76 3.13 -9.89
CA THR A 198 -11.29 1.89 -10.51
C THR A 198 -9.91 2.03 -11.16
N ALA A 199 -9.32 3.23 -11.22
CA ALA A 199 -7.95 3.45 -11.67
C ALA A 199 -6.90 3.26 -10.56
N LYS A 200 -7.35 3.25 -9.30
CA LYS A 200 -6.51 2.95 -8.13
C LYS A 200 -6.04 1.50 -8.22
N PRO A 201 -4.81 1.18 -7.78
CA PRO A 201 -4.33 -0.19 -7.78
C PRO A 201 -5.06 -1.04 -6.73
N PHE A 202 -5.30 -2.31 -7.07
CA PHE A 202 -5.99 -3.28 -6.21
C PHE A 202 -5.04 -4.31 -5.59
N ILE A 203 -5.28 -4.63 -4.33
CA ILE A 203 -4.79 -5.82 -3.63
C ILE A 203 -6.01 -6.63 -3.21
N TYR A 204 -6.05 -7.91 -3.54
CA TYR A 204 -7.08 -8.84 -3.09
C TYR A 204 -6.55 -9.66 -1.92
N VAL A 205 -7.26 -9.65 -0.81
CA VAL A 205 -6.98 -10.48 0.36
C VAL A 205 -8.06 -11.54 0.46
N PHE A 206 -7.71 -12.77 0.12
CA PHE A 206 -8.58 -13.93 0.30
C PHE A 206 -8.45 -14.42 1.74
N ASN A 207 -9.51 -14.17 2.51
CA ASN A 207 -9.62 -14.70 3.86
C ASN A 207 -10.04 -16.19 3.76
N VAL A 208 -9.16 -17.08 4.17
CA VAL A 208 -9.30 -18.55 4.04
C VAL A 208 -9.14 -19.23 5.41
N ASP A 209 -9.53 -20.50 5.52
CA ASP A 209 -9.24 -21.31 6.69
C ASP A 209 -7.76 -21.76 6.73
N ASP A 210 -7.27 -22.13 7.92
CA ASP A 210 -5.87 -22.56 8.12
C ASP A 210 -5.46 -23.72 7.21
N ALA A 211 -6.38 -24.68 7.02
CA ALA A 211 -6.15 -25.84 6.15
C ALA A 211 -5.91 -25.43 4.68
N GLU A 212 -6.47 -24.29 4.26
CA GLU A 212 -6.45 -23.81 2.88
C GLU A 212 -5.27 -22.86 2.60
N LEU A 213 -4.58 -22.34 3.63
CA LEU A 213 -3.38 -21.52 3.48
C LEU A 213 -2.25 -22.25 2.71
N SER A 214 -2.20 -23.58 2.86
CA SER A 214 -1.24 -24.45 2.15
C SER A 214 -1.79 -25.08 0.87
N ASN A 215 -3.08 -24.86 0.53
CA ASN A 215 -3.70 -25.45 -0.65
C ASN A 215 -3.30 -24.70 -1.93
N GLU A 216 -2.26 -25.18 -2.60
CA GLU A 216 -1.74 -24.59 -3.84
C GLU A 216 -2.79 -24.51 -4.97
N GLN A 217 -3.74 -25.45 -5.04
CA GLN A 217 -4.75 -25.46 -6.10
C GLN A 217 -5.76 -24.34 -5.92
N LEU A 218 -6.27 -24.16 -4.69
CA LEU A 218 -7.19 -23.07 -4.37
C LEU A 218 -6.49 -21.72 -4.55
N ARG A 219 -5.27 -21.58 -4.03
CA ARG A 219 -4.48 -20.34 -4.15
C ARG A 219 -4.22 -19.96 -5.60
N LYS A 220 -3.87 -20.94 -6.44
CA LYS A 220 -3.70 -20.71 -7.88
C LYS A 220 -5.01 -20.26 -8.53
N LYS A 221 -6.12 -20.96 -8.25
CA LYS A 221 -7.44 -20.60 -8.80
C LYS A 221 -7.84 -19.16 -8.45
N LEU A 222 -7.65 -18.76 -7.19
CA LEU A 222 -8.01 -17.43 -6.70
C LEU A 222 -7.03 -16.34 -7.17
N THR A 223 -5.76 -16.68 -7.32
CA THR A 223 -4.77 -15.76 -7.92
C THR A 223 -5.06 -15.53 -9.40
N ASP A 224 -5.40 -16.58 -10.15
CA ASP A 224 -5.78 -16.47 -11.56
C ASP A 224 -7.06 -15.65 -11.75
N LEU A 225 -7.98 -15.68 -10.78
CA LEU A 225 -9.24 -14.93 -10.80
C LEU A 225 -9.02 -13.41 -10.83
N VAL A 226 -7.98 -12.93 -10.15
CA VAL A 226 -7.72 -11.49 -9.99
C VAL A 226 -6.47 -11.02 -10.74
N ALA A 227 -5.79 -11.92 -11.44
CA ALA A 227 -4.60 -11.57 -12.21
C ALA A 227 -4.92 -10.47 -13.25
N PRO A 228 -4.09 -9.42 -13.37
CA PRO A 228 -2.71 -9.32 -12.86
C PRO A 228 -2.58 -8.67 -11.47
N ALA A 229 -3.69 -8.35 -10.80
CA ALA A 229 -3.67 -7.78 -9.46
C ALA A 229 -3.05 -8.75 -8.44
N LYS A 230 -2.56 -8.19 -7.34
CA LYS A 230 -1.90 -8.98 -6.28
C LYS A 230 -2.93 -9.68 -5.42
N ALA A 231 -2.72 -10.97 -5.17
CA ALA A 231 -3.51 -11.78 -4.26
C ALA A 231 -2.67 -12.14 -3.02
N ILE A 232 -3.26 -11.98 -1.84
CA ILE A 232 -2.73 -12.38 -0.54
C ILE A 232 -3.71 -13.34 0.10
N PHE A 233 -3.19 -14.35 0.78
CA PHE A 233 -3.98 -15.38 1.44
C PHE A 233 -3.64 -15.33 2.93
N LEU A 234 -4.65 -15.17 3.76
CA LEU A 234 -4.51 -15.16 5.21
C LEU A 234 -5.77 -15.71 5.87
N ASN A 235 -5.66 -16.09 7.13
CA ASN A 235 -6.80 -16.34 7.99
C ASN A 235 -6.89 -15.19 9.00
N ALA A 236 -7.94 -14.36 8.89
CA ALA A 236 -8.06 -13.18 9.74
C ALA A 236 -8.12 -13.49 11.24
N GLN A 237 -8.63 -14.66 11.63
CA GLN A 237 -8.65 -15.10 13.03
C GLN A 237 -7.26 -15.55 13.48
N PHE A 238 -6.55 -16.34 12.66
CA PHE A 238 -5.17 -16.73 12.92
C PHE A 238 -4.26 -15.50 13.10
N GLU A 239 -4.39 -14.51 12.21
CA GLU A 239 -3.66 -13.24 12.32
C GLU A 239 -4.01 -12.48 13.60
N ALA A 240 -5.28 -12.49 14.03
CA ALA A 240 -5.70 -11.87 15.28
C ALA A 240 -5.07 -12.57 16.50
N ASP A 241 -5.05 -13.90 16.50
CA ASP A 241 -4.46 -14.71 17.57
C ASP A 241 -2.95 -14.44 17.68
N LEU A 242 -2.24 -14.34 16.55
CA LEU A 242 -0.81 -13.96 16.52
C LEU A 242 -0.55 -12.61 17.21
N THR A 243 -1.44 -11.64 17.07
CA THR A 243 -1.27 -10.31 17.70
C THR A 243 -1.44 -10.31 19.22
N GLU A 244 -1.99 -11.39 19.80
CA GLU A 244 -2.17 -11.53 21.25
C GLU A 244 -1.01 -12.28 21.92
N LEU A 245 -0.09 -12.84 21.11
CA LEU A 245 1.09 -13.57 21.55
C LEU A 245 2.33 -12.68 21.64
N ASP A 246 3.35 -13.14 22.36
CA ASP A 246 4.68 -12.53 22.28
C ASP A 246 5.43 -12.96 21.00
N GLU A 247 6.53 -12.28 20.67
CA GLU A 247 7.28 -12.53 19.43
C GLU A 247 7.80 -13.97 19.32
N ALA A 248 8.12 -14.63 20.43
CA ALA A 248 8.63 -15.99 20.41
C ALA A 248 7.50 -16.99 20.14
N ASP A 249 6.38 -16.85 20.85
CA ASP A 249 5.19 -17.69 20.71
C ASP A 249 4.53 -17.51 19.34
N ALA A 250 4.44 -16.26 18.85
CA ALA A 250 3.91 -15.96 17.51
C ALA A 250 4.78 -16.61 16.41
N ARG A 251 6.11 -16.59 16.57
CA ARG A 251 7.03 -17.23 15.62
C ARG A 251 6.91 -18.75 15.65
N GLU A 252 6.75 -19.36 16.82
CA GLU A 252 6.50 -20.81 16.95
C GLU A 252 5.19 -21.21 16.26
N MET A 253 4.11 -20.44 16.48
CA MET A 253 2.81 -20.68 15.85
C MET A 253 2.86 -20.56 14.32
N LEU A 254 3.62 -19.59 13.78
CA LEU A 254 3.87 -19.48 12.33
C LEU A 254 4.63 -20.68 11.78
N GLU A 255 5.69 -21.12 12.49
CA GLU A 255 6.50 -22.27 12.10
C GLU A 255 5.67 -23.58 12.08
N ASP A 256 4.82 -23.78 13.08
CA ASP A 256 3.89 -24.91 13.18
C ASP A 256 2.85 -24.92 12.05
N ALA A 257 2.39 -23.74 11.62
CA ALA A 257 1.53 -23.57 10.45
C ALA A 257 2.27 -23.69 9.11
N GLY A 258 3.60 -23.83 9.13
CA GLY A 258 4.44 -23.88 7.91
C GLY A 258 4.59 -22.53 7.20
N LEU A 259 4.34 -21.43 7.90
CA LEU A 259 4.43 -20.07 7.40
C LEU A 259 5.76 -19.42 7.82
N LYS A 260 6.32 -18.57 6.96
CA LYS A 260 7.58 -17.85 7.23
C LYS A 260 7.37 -16.41 7.70
N GLU A 261 6.27 -15.81 7.30
CA GLU A 261 5.84 -14.46 7.64
C GLU A 261 4.33 -14.49 7.85
N SER A 262 3.80 -13.55 8.63
CA SER A 262 2.35 -13.38 8.79
C SER A 262 1.72 -12.85 7.50
N GLY A 263 0.43 -13.11 7.29
CA GLY A 263 -0.32 -12.57 6.16
C GLY A 263 -0.44 -11.05 6.22
N LEU A 264 -0.50 -10.48 7.42
CA LEU A 264 -0.53 -9.02 7.61
C LEU A 264 0.80 -8.34 7.28
N ASP A 265 1.93 -8.99 7.59
CA ASP A 265 3.27 -8.52 7.20
C ASP A 265 3.44 -8.53 5.69
N GLN A 266 2.98 -9.61 5.05
CA GLN A 266 2.93 -9.70 3.59
C GLN A 266 2.05 -8.58 2.99
N LEU A 267 0.89 -8.30 3.60
CA LEU A 267 0.00 -7.22 3.18
C LEU A 267 0.63 -5.83 3.33
N ALA A 268 1.32 -5.56 4.44
CA ALA A 268 2.06 -4.31 4.62
C ALA A 268 3.14 -4.15 3.53
N ARG A 269 3.90 -5.20 3.25
CA ARG A 269 4.96 -5.19 2.23
C ARG A 269 4.43 -4.98 0.81
N VAL A 270 3.39 -5.71 0.42
CA VAL A 270 2.74 -5.54 -0.89
C VAL A 270 2.07 -4.17 -1.00
N GLY A 271 1.43 -3.70 0.07
CA GLY A 271 0.84 -2.37 0.15
C GLY A 271 1.87 -1.25 -0.02
N PHE A 272 3.02 -1.36 0.62
CA PHE A 272 4.11 -0.40 0.45
C PHE A 272 4.62 -0.38 -1.00
N ASP A 273 4.79 -1.56 -1.61
CA ASP A 273 5.26 -1.69 -2.99
C ASP A 273 4.26 -1.12 -4.02
N ILE A 274 2.97 -1.40 -3.85
CA ILE A 274 1.90 -0.99 -4.78
C ILE A 274 1.69 0.53 -4.80
N LEU A 275 1.92 1.16 -3.65
CA LEU A 275 1.91 2.61 -3.49
C LEU A 275 3.15 3.28 -4.13
N GLY A 276 4.05 2.49 -4.73
CA GLY A 276 5.24 2.99 -5.38
C GLY A 276 6.27 3.52 -4.38
N LEU A 277 6.29 2.98 -3.17
CA LEU A 277 7.19 3.42 -2.10
C LEU A 277 8.44 2.55 -2.02
N GLN A 278 9.51 3.12 -1.50
CA GLN A 278 10.76 2.46 -1.15
C GLN A 278 11.34 3.10 0.11
N THR A 279 12.42 2.53 0.64
CA THR A 279 13.06 3.01 1.87
C THR A 279 14.51 3.43 1.63
N PHE A 280 14.95 4.48 2.31
CA PHE A 280 16.38 4.65 2.61
C PHE A 280 16.58 4.53 4.12
N LEU A 281 17.81 4.25 4.55
CA LEU A 281 18.13 3.96 5.93
C LEU A 281 19.08 5.01 6.50
N THR A 282 18.89 5.34 7.78
CA THR A 282 19.88 6.07 8.58
C THR A 282 20.30 5.19 9.75
N ALA A 283 21.60 5.02 9.96
CA ALA A 283 22.15 4.19 11.02
C ALA A 283 23.16 4.98 11.86
N GLY A 284 22.83 5.23 13.13
CA GLY A 284 23.74 5.85 14.08
C GLY A 284 23.42 5.46 15.52
N GLU A 285 24.30 5.81 16.46
CA GLU A 285 24.19 5.41 17.87
C GLU A 285 22.86 5.83 18.53
N LYS A 286 22.24 6.91 18.04
CA LYS A 286 20.96 7.41 18.57
C LYS A 286 19.77 6.58 18.12
N GLU A 287 19.74 6.18 16.85
CA GLU A 287 18.66 5.40 16.27
C GLU A 287 19.07 4.79 14.93
N VAL A 288 18.41 3.69 14.59
CA VAL A 288 18.32 3.15 13.24
C VAL A 288 16.91 3.41 12.74
N ARG A 289 16.79 3.98 11.54
CA ARG A 289 15.49 4.35 10.98
C ARG A 289 15.39 4.06 9.50
N ALA A 290 14.25 3.50 9.10
CA ALA A 290 13.82 3.44 7.71
C ALA A 290 12.95 4.66 7.39
N TRP A 291 13.31 5.37 6.33
CA TRP A 291 12.61 6.55 5.84
C TRP A 291 11.87 6.20 4.55
N GLN A 292 10.56 6.41 4.56
CA GLN A 292 9.69 6.20 3.42
C GLN A 292 9.88 7.31 2.38
N ILE A 293 10.11 6.93 1.12
CA ILE A 293 10.16 7.81 -0.05
C ILE A 293 9.42 7.14 -1.22
N HIS A 294 9.05 7.89 -2.26
CA HIS A 294 8.58 7.24 -3.49
C HIS A 294 9.76 6.73 -4.32
N LYS A 295 9.54 5.66 -5.06
CA LYS A 295 10.47 5.15 -6.06
C LYS A 295 10.78 6.23 -7.09
N GLY A 296 12.05 6.35 -7.46
CA GLY A 296 12.52 7.36 -8.41
C GLY A 296 12.81 8.74 -7.80
N TRP A 297 12.58 8.94 -6.50
CA TRP A 297 12.96 10.19 -5.84
C TRP A 297 14.48 10.40 -5.83
N THR A 298 14.87 11.66 -6.02
CA THR A 298 16.26 12.11 -5.97
C THR A 298 16.74 12.29 -4.53
N ALA A 299 18.06 12.30 -4.31
CA ALA A 299 18.66 12.52 -3.00
C ALA A 299 18.17 13.80 -2.29
N PRO A 300 18.00 14.97 -2.95
CA PRO A 300 17.42 16.15 -2.30
C PRO A 300 15.98 15.95 -1.83
N GLN A 301 15.12 15.31 -2.64
CA GLN A 301 13.73 15.02 -2.27
C GLN A 301 13.66 14.08 -1.06
N ALA A 302 14.51 13.04 -1.05
CA ALA A 302 14.64 12.12 0.07
C ALA A 302 15.13 12.82 1.35
N ALA A 303 16.10 13.73 1.24
CA ALA A 303 16.58 14.53 2.36
C ALA A 303 15.46 15.42 2.96
N GLY A 304 14.56 15.92 2.10
CA GLY A 304 13.38 16.69 2.50
C GLY A 304 12.43 15.97 3.45
N VAL A 305 12.39 14.63 3.41
CA VAL A 305 11.58 13.81 4.33
C VAL A 305 12.08 13.90 5.77
N ILE A 306 13.40 14.05 5.96
CA ILE A 306 13.97 14.27 7.29
C ILE A 306 13.60 15.67 7.78
N HIS A 307 13.85 16.67 6.93
CA HIS A 307 13.48 18.06 7.20
C HIS A 307 13.52 18.89 5.90
N THR A 308 12.61 19.83 5.72
CA THR A 308 12.54 20.69 4.52
C THR A 308 13.81 21.52 4.29
N ASP A 309 14.52 21.87 5.36
CA ASP A 309 15.83 22.55 5.28
C ASP A 309 16.93 21.70 4.62
N PHE A 310 16.86 20.38 4.74
CA PHE A 310 17.84 19.50 4.11
C PHE A 310 17.69 19.52 2.59
N GLU A 311 16.46 19.54 2.09
CA GLU A 311 16.19 19.65 0.65
C GLU A 311 16.63 21.02 0.10
N ARG A 312 16.28 22.11 0.80
CA ARG A 312 16.64 23.48 0.39
C ARG A 312 18.15 23.72 0.43
N GLY A 313 18.80 23.24 1.49
CA GLY A 313 20.22 23.41 1.75
C GLY A 313 21.09 22.27 1.21
N PHE A 314 20.54 21.34 0.42
CA PHE A 314 21.23 20.13 -0.01
C PHE A 314 22.58 20.44 -0.68
N ILE A 315 23.65 19.79 -0.20
CA ILE A 315 24.98 19.86 -0.81
C ILE A 315 25.28 18.55 -1.52
N LYS A 316 25.21 17.43 -0.78
CA LYS A 316 25.50 16.07 -1.26
C LYS A 316 24.96 15.03 -0.29
N ALA A 317 24.82 13.80 -0.76
CA ALA A 317 24.53 12.63 0.06
C ALA A 317 25.77 11.74 0.15
N GLU A 318 26.17 11.37 1.36
CA GLU A 318 27.17 10.31 1.58
C GLU A 318 26.40 8.99 1.66
N ILE A 319 26.58 8.10 0.68
CA ILE A 319 25.77 6.89 0.53
C ILE A 319 26.66 5.65 0.57
N VAL A 320 26.23 4.65 1.30
CA VAL A 320 26.79 3.30 1.31
C VAL A 320 25.66 2.27 1.15
N SER A 321 25.95 1.19 0.42
CA SER A 321 24.99 0.09 0.29
C SER A 321 24.82 -0.64 1.64
N TYR A 322 23.65 -1.24 1.88
CA TYR A 322 23.41 -2.06 3.07
C TYR A 322 24.48 -3.15 3.24
N ASP A 323 24.74 -3.91 2.18
CA ASP A 323 25.69 -5.03 2.20
C ASP A 323 27.11 -4.57 2.54
N ASP A 324 27.55 -3.44 1.97
CA ASP A 324 28.87 -2.88 2.26
C ASP A 324 29.00 -2.38 3.70
N PHE A 325 27.93 -1.79 4.25
CA PHE A 325 27.91 -1.34 5.63
C PHE A 325 27.98 -2.52 6.62
N VAL A 326 27.26 -3.60 6.33
CA VAL A 326 27.30 -4.84 7.10
C VAL A 326 28.67 -5.51 6.99
N ALA A 327 29.24 -5.60 5.78
CA ALA A 327 30.56 -6.18 5.55
C ALA A 327 31.68 -5.41 6.29
N ALA A 328 31.53 -4.09 6.42
CA ALA A 328 32.42 -3.23 7.19
C ALA A 328 32.12 -3.23 8.70
N ASN A 329 31.20 -4.08 9.19
CA ASN A 329 30.77 -4.14 10.58
C ASN A 329 30.35 -2.76 11.13
N GLY A 330 29.65 -1.96 10.30
CA GLY A 330 29.20 -0.60 10.63
C GLY A 330 30.29 0.48 10.69
N SER A 331 31.54 0.15 10.34
CA SER A 331 32.67 1.09 10.44
C SER A 331 32.76 2.03 9.24
N MET A 332 32.39 3.30 9.44
CA MET A 332 32.57 4.35 8.43
C MET A 332 34.04 4.59 8.03
N ASN A 333 35.00 4.25 8.89
CA ASN A 333 36.42 4.33 8.54
C ASN A 333 36.80 3.24 7.53
N THR A 334 36.38 2.01 7.78
CA THR A 334 36.62 0.87 6.89
C THR A 334 35.94 1.10 5.54
N ILE A 335 34.70 1.60 5.53
CA ILE A 335 33.98 1.94 4.29
C ILE A 335 34.74 2.99 3.45
N LYS A 336 35.34 3.99 4.10
CA LYS A 336 36.16 5.01 3.44
C LYS A 336 37.48 4.46 2.91
N GLU A 337 38.15 3.61 3.68
CA GLU A 337 39.41 2.96 3.28
C GLU A 337 39.21 1.99 2.11
N GLU A 338 38.09 1.28 2.07
CA GLU A 338 37.70 0.39 0.97
C GLU A 338 37.15 1.12 -0.26
N GLY A 339 36.98 2.45 -0.20
CA GLY A 339 36.47 3.26 -1.31
C GLY A 339 34.99 3.02 -1.63
N LYS A 340 34.22 2.50 -0.67
CA LYS A 340 32.80 2.14 -0.83
C LYS A 340 31.83 3.29 -0.50
N LEU A 341 32.33 4.37 0.10
CA LEU A 341 31.53 5.56 0.35
C LEU A 341 31.34 6.35 -0.95
N ARG A 342 30.10 6.46 -1.42
CA ARG A 342 29.74 7.27 -2.57
C ARG A 342 29.35 8.68 -2.13
N LEU A 343 29.76 9.68 -2.91
CA LEU A 343 29.37 11.07 -2.72
C LEU A 343 28.44 11.46 -3.87
N GLU A 344 27.15 11.45 -3.60
CA GLU A 344 26.12 11.60 -4.62
C GLU A 344 25.55 13.02 -4.66
N GLY A 345 25.28 13.48 -5.88
CA GLY A 345 24.80 14.82 -6.18
C GLY A 345 23.28 14.94 -6.17
N ARG A 346 22.77 16.07 -6.71
CA ARG A 346 21.33 16.36 -6.74
C ARG A 346 20.53 15.45 -7.67
N ASP A 347 21.17 14.93 -8.70
CA ASP A 347 20.53 14.10 -9.74
C ASP A 347 20.54 12.60 -9.38
N TYR A 348 21.14 12.22 -8.26
CA TYR A 348 21.17 10.83 -7.83
C TYR A 348 19.76 10.37 -7.43
N VAL A 349 19.29 9.30 -8.05
CA VAL A 349 18.04 8.63 -7.70
C VAL A 349 18.32 7.61 -6.61
N MET A 350 17.65 7.78 -5.47
CA MET A 350 17.82 6.90 -4.32
C MET A 350 17.49 5.45 -4.68
N GLN A 351 18.30 4.52 -4.16
CA GLN A 351 18.04 3.09 -4.26
C GLN A 351 17.44 2.59 -2.94
N ASP A 352 16.61 1.55 -3.01
CA ASP A 352 16.07 0.93 -1.79
C ASP A 352 17.20 0.41 -0.91
N GLY A 353 17.13 0.72 0.39
CA GLY A 353 18.12 0.29 1.37
C GLY A 353 19.42 1.10 1.38
N ASP A 354 19.53 2.17 0.59
CA ASP A 354 20.67 3.09 0.68
C ASP A 354 20.82 3.58 2.12
N ILE A 355 21.99 3.38 2.72
CA ILE A 355 22.34 3.97 4.02
C ILE A 355 22.97 5.33 3.75
N VAL A 356 22.36 6.40 4.25
CA VAL A 356 22.69 7.76 3.83
C VAL A 356 22.95 8.71 4.99
N GLU A 357 23.96 9.57 4.81
CA GLU A 357 24.14 10.80 5.59
C GLU A 357 24.11 12.02 4.67
N PHE A 358 23.08 12.86 4.81
CA PHE A 358 22.93 14.07 4.01
C PHE A 358 23.78 15.22 4.56
N LYS A 359 24.58 15.85 3.68
CA LYS A 359 25.27 17.10 3.99
C LYS A 359 24.48 18.25 3.41
N PHE A 360 24.14 19.22 4.26
CA PHE A 360 23.36 20.39 3.90
C PHE A 360 23.92 21.64 4.58
N ASN A 361 23.63 22.80 4.02
CA ASN A 361 23.91 24.08 4.67
C ASN A 361 22.78 25.06 4.34
N VAL A 362 22.15 25.59 5.39
CA VAL A 362 21.17 26.67 5.25
C VAL A 362 21.83 27.94 5.78
N SER A 363 22.17 28.85 4.87
CA SER A 363 22.56 30.20 5.27
C SER A 363 21.31 30.91 5.79
N LYS A 364 21.39 31.48 7.00
CA LYS A 364 20.29 32.24 7.61
C LYS A 364 19.83 33.42 6.75
#